data_AF-A0A936F824-F1
#
_entry.id   AF-A0A936F824-F1
#
_cell.length_a   1.000
_cell.length_b   1.000
_cell.length_c   1.000
_cell.angle_alpha   90.00
_cell.angle_beta   90.00
_cell.angle_gamma   90.00
#
_symmetry.space_group_name_H-M   'P 1'
#
loop_
_entity.id
_entity.type
_entity.pdbx_description
1 polymer ?
#
loop_
_entity_poly.entity_id
_entity_poly.type
_entity_poly.pdbx_seq_one_letter_code
_entity_poly.pdbx_strand_id
1 'polypeptide(L)'
;MRCNRISRSLVATGVVAFMLSGCAQSSNAPKLPTASFVATQEGPGEEYIIGPLDSLTIFVWRNPELGAKVQVRPDGRISTPLISDMPAVGKTPTMLAQDIKVQLGEYIRDPLVSVIVDNFSGTYSQQIRIVGATEKPASIPYRANMTLLDAMIAVGGLSEYAAGNSARLVRNDRYSGQQTEFRLKIGDLLKRGDTNANVKLEPGDVIIIPESTF
;
A
#
# COMPACT_ATOMS: atom_id res chain seq x y z
N MET A 1 8.20 -80.70 -42.73
CA MET A 1 9.65 -80.81 -42.94
C MET A 1 10.30 -79.51 -42.45
N ARG A 2 11.37 -79.62 -41.65
CA ARG A 2 12.49 -78.69 -41.29
C ARG A 2 12.48 -77.29 -41.94
N CYS A 3 12.89 -76.16 -41.35
CA CYS A 3 13.98 -75.75 -40.43
C CYS A 3 13.61 -74.32 -39.96
N ASN A 4 13.71 -73.86 -38.71
CA ASN A 4 14.85 -73.60 -37.81
C ASN A 4 15.91 -72.56 -38.27
N ARG A 5 16.01 -71.51 -37.44
CA ARG A 5 17.19 -70.73 -37.00
C ARG A 5 17.91 -69.71 -37.91
N ILE A 6 17.88 -68.48 -37.37
CA ILE A 6 19.01 -67.59 -37.01
C ILE A 6 19.66 -66.70 -38.07
N SER A 7 19.88 -65.47 -37.60
CA SER A 7 20.86 -64.44 -37.98
C SER A 7 20.50 -63.55 -39.17
N ARG A 8 20.08 -62.32 -38.86
CA ARG A 8 20.39 -61.14 -39.65
C ARG A 8 20.63 -59.94 -38.75
N SER A 9 21.91 -59.63 -38.61
CA SER A 9 22.48 -58.30 -38.80
C SER A 9 21.96 -57.17 -37.90
N LEU A 10 22.79 -56.87 -36.89
CA LEU A 10 22.98 -55.53 -36.34
C LEU A 10 23.19 -54.52 -37.47
N VAL A 11 22.20 -53.66 -37.71
CA VAL A 11 22.37 -52.43 -38.48
C VAL A 11 21.77 -51.28 -37.68
N ALA A 12 22.64 -50.30 -37.47
CA ALA A 12 22.42 -48.99 -36.89
C ALA A 12 21.11 -48.32 -37.34
N THR A 13 20.31 -47.85 -36.39
CA THR A 13 19.48 -46.63 -36.49
C THR A 13 18.80 -46.40 -35.13
N GLY A 14 19.14 -45.29 -34.48
CA GLY A 14 18.63 -44.94 -33.15
C GLY A 14 19.08 -43.54 -32.77
N VAL A 15 18.66 -42.58 -33.59
CA VAL A 15 18.94 -41.15 -33.46
C VAL A 15 18.54 -40.65 -32.07
N VAL A 16 19.55 -40.15 -31.35
CA VAL A 16 19.56 -39.08 -30.35
C VAL A 16 18.22 -38.34 -30.23
N ALA A 17 17.36 -38.78 -29.30
CA ALA A 17 16.23 -38.01 -28.79
C ALA A 17 16.60 -37.47 -27.40
N PHE A 18 17.55 -36.53 -27.38
CA PHE A 18 17.93 -35.81 -26.17
C PHE A 18 16.86 -34.76 -25.85
N MET A 19 16.02 -35.10 -24.87
CA MET A 19 15.50 -34.23 -23.81
C MET A 19 15.44 -32.72 -24.11
N LEU A 20 14.34 -32.29 -24.72
CA LEU A 20 13.85 -30.91 -24.61
C LEU A 20 12.66 -30.89 -23.64
N SER A 21 12.90 -31.23 -22.38
CA SER A 21 11.99 -30.86 -21.30
C SER A 21 12.26 -29.40 -20.96
N GLY A 22 11.69 -28.51 -21.77
CA GLY A 22 11.65 -27.09 -21.46
C GLY A 22 10.84 -26.88 -20.19
N CYS A 23 11.45 -26.33 -19.14
CA CYS A 23 10.74 -25.81 -17.99
C CYS A 23 9.85 -24.65 -18.45
N ALA A 24 8.58 -24.95 -18.74
CA ALA A 24 7.54 -23.94 -18.81
C ALA A 24 7.29 -23.45 -17.38
N GLN A 25 8.14 -22.55 -16.90
CA GLN A 25 7.92 -21.81 -15.66
C GLN A 25 6.75 -20.86 -15.92
N SER A 26 5.51 -21.32 -15.68
CA SER A 26 4.36 -20.43 -15.70
C SER A 26 4.60 -19.40 -14.59
N SER A 27 4.89 -18.17 -14.97
CA SER A 27 4.95 -17.04 -14.05
C SER A 27 3.53 -16.75 -13.56
N ASN A 28 3.08 -17.55 -12.60
CA ASN A 28 1.91 -17.25 -11.79
C ASN A 28 2.26 -16.04 -10.94
N ALA A 29 2.11 -14.85 -11.51
CA ALA A 29 2.11 -13.62 -10.75
C ALA A 29 1.02 -13.76 -9.66
N PRO A 30 1.33 -13.43 -8.40
CA PRO A 30 0.37 -13.54 -7.32
C PRO A 30 -0.86 -12.68 -7.65
N LYS A 31 -2.06 -13.20 -7.38
CA LYS A 31 -3.34 -12.52 -7.61
C LYS A 31 -3.86 -11.98 -6.29
N LEU A 32 -4.25 -10.71 -6.26
CA LEU A 32 -4.89 -10.10 -5.10
C LEU A 32 -6.28 -10.70 -4.87
N PRO A 33 -6.72 -10.84 -3.60
CA PRO A 33 -8.09 -11.20 -3.30
C PRO A 33 -9.05 -10.06 -3.72
N THR A 34 -10.23 -10.45 -4.17
CA THR A 34 -11.29 -9.50 -4.54
C THR A 34 -11.81 -8.77 -3.31
N ALA A 35 -11.99 -7.45 -3.42
CA ALA A 35 -12.59 -6.62 -2.40
C ALA A 35 -14.07 -6.33 -2.69
N SER A 36 -14.90 -6.42 -1.64
CA SER A 36 -16.27 -5.90 -1.66
C SER A 36 -16.27 -4.38 -1.74
N PHE A 37 -17.31 -3.78 -2.32
CA PHE A 37 -17.50 -2.33 -2.34
C PHE A 37 -17.83 -1.74 -0.96
N VAL A 38 -18.38 -2.57 -0.07
CA VAL A 38 -18.71 -2.21 1.31
C VAL A 38 -18.05 -3.23 2.23
N ALA A 39 -17.37 -2.74 3.27
CA ALA A 39 -16.76 -3.60 4.27
C ALA A 39 -17.85 -4.36 5.05
N THR A 40 -17.74 -5.68 5.13
CA THR A 40 -18.67 -6.53 5.89
C THR A 40 -18.57 -6.31 7.41
N GLN A 41 -17.44 -5.76 7.86
CA GLN A 41 -17.21 -5.34 9.24
C GLN A 41 -16.68 -3.91 9.24
N GLU A 42 -17.47 -2.99 9.78
CA GLU A 42 -17.01 -1.67 10.15
C GLU A 42 -16.36 -1.77 11.54
N GLY A 43 -15.03 -1.68 11.55
CA GLY A 43 -14.23 -1.68 12.76
C GLY A 43 -13.06 -0.69 12.62
N PRO A 44 -12.41 -0.30 13.71
CA PRO A 44 -11.22 0.56 13.65
C PRO A 44 -10.18 -0.06 12.71
N GLY A 45 -9.65 0.75 11.80
CA GLY A 45 -8.55 0.33 10.93
C GLY A 45 -7.22 0.21 11.67
N GLU A 46 -6.14 0.06 10.91
CA GLU A 46 -4.79 0.17 11.49
C GLU A 46 -4.60 1.52 12.18
N GLU A 47 -3.85 1.52 13.27
CA GLU A 47 -3.59 2.73 14.04
C GLU A 47 -2.77 3.73 13.21
N TYR A 48 -3.17 5.00 13.25
CA TYR A 48 -2.49 6.06 12.53
C TYR A 48 -1.11 6.33 13.15
N ILE A 49 -0.09 6.28 12.32
CA ILE A 49 1.28 6.68 12.66
C ILE A 49 1.49 8.11 12.18
N ILE A 50 2.00 8.97 13.06
CA ILE A 50 2.30 10.36 12.76
C ILE A 50 3.50 10.45 11.80
N GLY A 51 3.34 11.27 10.77
CA GLY A 51 4.35 11.57 9.76
C GLY A 51 4.82 13.02 9.76
N PRO A 52 5.92 13.31 9.04
CA PRO A 52 6.33 14.69 8.78
C PRO A 52 5.21 15.47 8.09
N LEU A 53 5.14 16.78 8.36
CA LEU A 53 4.17 17.74 7.82
C LEU A 53 2.73 17.57 8.32
N ASP A 54 2.42 16.56 9.13
CA ASP A 54 1.13 16.43 9.79
C ASP A 54 0.83 17.65 10.68
N SER A 55 -0.44 18.07 10.71
CA SER A 55 -0.91 19.10 11.63
C SER A 55 -1.56 18.45 12.84
N LEU A 56 -1.03 18.74 14.03
CA LEU A 56 -1.49 18.20 15.29
C LEU A 56 -2.02 19.33 16.17
N THR A 57 -3.13 19.09 16.85
CA THR A 57 -3.61 19.94 17.93
C THR A 57 -3.39 19.22 19.26
N ILE A 58 -2.52 19.78 20.10
CA ILE A 58 -2.30 19.32 21.47
C ILE A 58 -3.24 20.08 22.38
N PHE A 59 -4.07 19.34 23.10
CA PHE A 59 -4.98 19.87 24.09
C PHE A 59 -4.61 19.36 25.47
N VAL A 60 -4.38 20.30 26.41
CA VAL A 60 -4.06 19.99 27.80
C VAL A 60 -5.22 20.45 28.67
N TRP A 61 -5.90 19.51 29.33
CA TRP A 61 -7.09 19.82 30.13
C TRP A 61 -6.74 20.75 31.30
N ARG A 62 -7.58 21.77 31.53
CA ARG A 62 -7.38 22.84 32.54
C ARG A 62 -6.13 23.70 32.38
N ASN A 63 -5.35 23.49 31.30
CA ASN A 63 -4.15 24.26 31.00
C ASN A 63 -4.07 24.56 29.49
N PRO A 64 -5.07 25.26 28.91
CA PRO A 64 -5.10 25.56 27.48
C PRO A 64 -3.88 26.36 26.99
N GLU A 65 -3.21 27.10 27.88
CA GLU A 65 -1.95 27.81 27.62
C GLU A 65 -0.77 26.87 27.32
N LEU A 66 -0.86 25.60 27.72
CA LEU A 66 0.11 24.55 27.40
C LEU A 66 -0.29 23.76 26.13
N GLY A 67 -1.52 23.97 25.64
CA GLY A 67 -1.97 23.44 24.37
C GLY A 67 -1.47 24.28 23.19
N ALA A 68 -1.30 23.64 22.04
CA ALA A 68 -0.89 24.33 20.82
C ALA A 68 -1.31 23.54 19.58
N LYS A 69 -1.59 24.27 18.50
CA LYS A 69 -1.63 23.70 17.16
C LYS A 69 -0.25 23.76 16.55
N VAL A 70 0.31 22.61 16.20
CA VAL A 70 1.69 22.46 15.73
C VAL A 70 1.73 21.66 14.46
N GLN A 71 2.77 21.88 13.66
CA GLN A 71 3.07 21.04 12.52
C GLN A 71 4.29 20.17 12.83
N VAL A 72 4.24 18.90 12.45
CA VAL A 72 5.39 18.00 12.53
C VAL A 72 6.44 18.48 11.54
N ARG A 73 7.63 18.83 12.05
CA ARG A 73 8.73 19.31 11.23
C ARG A 73 9.26 18.20 10.31
N PRO A 74 10.02 18.55 9.24
CA PRO A 74 10.64 17.55 8.36
C PRO A 74 11.58 16.56 9.05
N ASP A 75 12.20 16.94 10.18
CA ASP A 75 13.03 16.06 11.00
C ASP A 75 12.23 15.17 11.97
N GLY A 76 10.89 15.26 11.91
CA GLY A 76 9.95 14.44 12.66
C GLY A 76 9.71 14.86 14.10
N ARG A 77 10.09 16.09 14.46
CA ARG A 77 9.91 16.64 15.80
C ARG A 77 8.82 17.70 15.84
N ILE A 78 8.26 17.92 17.02
CA ILE A 78 7.32 19.01 17.32
C ILE A 78 7.83 19.86 18.47
N SER A 79 7.24 21.03 18.66
CA SER A 79 7.51 21.87 19.83
C SER A 79 6.19 22.45 20.33
N THR A 80 5.97 22.35 21.64
CA THR A 80 4.80 22.86 22.35
C THR A 80 5.27 23.72 23.52
N PRO A 81 4.41 24.52 24.16
CA PRO A 81 4.81 25.28 25.35
C PRO A 81 5.49 24.37 26.38
N LEU A 82 6.65 24.79 26.88
CA LEU A 82 7.52 24.07 27.84
C LEU A 82 8.21 22.80 27.31
N ILE A 83 7.93 22.37 26.08
CA ILE A 83 8.51 21.15 25.48
C ILE A 83 9.05 21.49 24.09
N SER A 84 10.38 21.55 23.99
CA SER A 84 11.07 21.74 22.73
C SER A 84 11.49 20.40 22.12
N ASP A 85 11.50 20.34 20.79
CA ASP A 85 12.08 19.23 20.04
C ASP A 85 11.59 17.84 20.51
N MET A 86 10.29 17.62 20.67
CA MET A 86 9.79 16.28 21.00
C MET A 86 9.67 15.41 19.75
N PRO A 87 10.22 14.18 19.71
CA PRO A 87 10.02 13.26 18.59
C PRO A 87 8.53 12.87 18.47
N ALA A 88 7.93 13.10 17.31
CA ALA A 88 6.53 12.76 17.01
C ALA A 88 6.39 11.69 15.94
N VAL A 89 7.31 11.65 14.97
CA VAL A 89 7.26 10.67 13.87
C VAL A 89 7.39 9.24 14.37
N GLY A 90 6.63 8.34 13.75
CA GLY A 90 6.63 6.92 14.10
C GLY A 90 5.79 6.58 15.33
N LYS A 91 5.21 7.58 16.00
CA LYS A 91 4.34 7.40 17.15
C LYS A 91 2.88 7.51 16.73
N THR A 92 2.01 6.88 17.52
CA THR A 92 0.57 7.09 17.42
C THR A 92 0.18 8.33 18.23
N PRO A 93 -0.97 8.98 17.97
CA PRO A 93 -1.42 10.13 18.76
C PRO A 93 -1.48 9.82 20.26
N THR A 94 -1.88 8.59 20.62
CA THR A 94 -1.91 8.09 21.99
C THR A 94 -0.51 8.02 22.61
N MET A 95 0.46 7.47 21.88
CA MET A 95 1.85 7.40 22.35
C MET A 95 2.44 8.80 22.54
N LEU A 96 2.23 9.70 21.58
CA LEU A 96 2.70 11.07 21.67
C LEU A 96 2.06 11.82 22.85
N ALA A 97 0.75 11.63 23.08
CA ALA A 97 0.06 12.20 24.24
C ALA A 97 0.67 11.73 25.56
N GLN A 98 1.06 10.45 25.64
CA GLN A 98 1.70 9.90 26.82
C GLN A 98 3.11 10.50 27.04
N ASP A 99 3.88 10.70 25.98
CA ASP A 99 5.20 11.33 26.09
C ASP A 99 5.11 12.80 26.53
N ILE A 100 4.15 13.55 25.97
CA ILE A 100 3.85 14.92 26.40
C ILE A 100 3.42 14.94 27.87
N LYS A 101 2.57 13.99 28.29
CA LYS A 101 2.14 13.86 29.69
C LYS A 101 3.34 13.69 30.62
N VAL A 102 4.29 12.82 30.28
CA VAL A 102 5.49 12.58 31.09
C VAL A 102 6.31 13.87 31.21
N GLN A 103 6.53 14.57 30.10
CA GLN A 103 7.39 15.76 30.10
C GLN A 103 6.73 16.99 30.73
N LEU A 104 5.41 17.15 30.60
CA LEU A 104 4.66 18.17 31.34
C LEU A 104 4.55 17.87 32.84
N GLY A 105 4.76 16.62 33.25
CA GLY A 105 4.76 16.20 34.65
C GLY A 105 5.83 16.89 35.52
N GLU A 106 6.88 17.45 34.90
CA GLU A 106 7.90 18.26 35.58
C GLU A 106 7.37 19.65 36.00
N TYR A 107 6.32 20.14 35.32
CA TYR A 107 5.80 21.49 35.50
C TYR A 107 4.42 21.51 36.16
N ILE A 108 3.58 20.52 35.88
CA ILE A 108 2.21 20.42 36.39
C ILE A 108 1.87 19.01 36.87
N ARG A 109 0.97 18.94 37.85
CA ARG A 109 0.58 17.66 38.47
C ARG A 109 -0.51 16.97 37.64
N ASP A 110 -0.22 15.73 37.23
CA ASP A 110 -1.12 14.84 36.47
C ASP A 110 -1.79 15.54 35.24
N PRO A 111 -0.99 15.94 34.24
CA PRO A 111 -1.53 16.51 33.02
C PRO A 111 -2.37 15.49 32.26
N LEU A 112 -3.56 15.93 31.82
CA LEU A 112 -4.41 15.17 30.90
C LEU A 112 -4.23 15.76 29.50
N VAL A 113 -3.52 15.02 28.66
CA VAL A 113 -3.15 15.46 27.31
C VAL A 113 -3.94 14.66 26.29
N SER A 114 -4.48 15.36 25.29
CA SER A 114 -5.07 14.78 24.10
C SER A 114 -4.35 15.32 22.87
N VAL A 115 -4.01 14.44 21.94
CA VAL A 115 -3.42 14.80 20.65
C VAL A 115 -4.41 14.47 19.56
N ILE A 116 -4.79 15.49 18.79
CA ILE A 116 -5.75 15.39 17.69
C ILE A 116 -4.97 15.61 16.39
N VAL A 117 -5.16 14.72 15.42
CA VAL A 117 -4.58 14.89 14.07
C VAL A 117 -5.59 15.66 13.22
N ASP A 118 -5.29 16.94 12.93
CA ASP A 118 -6.18 17.82 12.17
C ASP A 118 -6.05 17.57 10.66
N ASN A 119 -4.81 17.58 10.18
CA ASN A 119 -4.48 17.29 8.79
C ASN A 119 -3.43 16.19 8.78
N PHE A 120 -3.75 15.11 8.10
CA PHE A 120 -2.85 14.00 7.86
C PHE A 120 -2.30 14.16 6.45
N SER A 121 -1.03 14.54 6.36
CA SER A 121 -0.29 14.41 5.11
C SER A 121 0.10 12.93 4.93
N GLY A 122 0.25 12.19 6.03
CA GLY A 122 0.69 10.80 6.03
C GLY A 122 2.17 10.69 5.65
N THR A 123 2.85 9.69 6.22
CA THR A 123 4.16 9.29 5.69
C THR A 123 4.02 8.72 4.28
N TYR A 124 5.10 8.68 3.48
CA TYR A 124 5.07 8.00 2.17
C TYR A 124 4.60 6.54 2.26
N SER A 125 4.80 5.88 3.40
CA SER A 125 4.32 4.50 3.65
C SER A 125 2.84 4.42 4.02
N GLN A 126 2.14 5.54 4.20
CA GLN A 126 0.71 5.62 4.49
C GLN A 126 -0.08 6.30 3.35
N GLN A 127 0.57 6.58 2.23
CA GLN A 127 -0.09 7.09 1.03
C GLN A 127 -0.26 5.99 0.01
N ILE A 128 -1.33 6.07 -0.77
CA ILE A 128 -1.52 5.35 -2.01
C ILE A 128 -1.05 6.28 -3.13
N ARG A 129 -0.12 5.80 -3.97
CA ARG A 129 0.45 6.62 -5.04
C ARG A 129 -0.08 6.13 -6.38
N ILE A 130 -0.67 7.01 -7.17
CA ILE A 130 -1.24 6.66 -8.46
C ILE A 130 -0.50 7.48 -9.52
N VAL A 131 0.12 6.78 -10.47
CA VAL A 131 0.96 7.37 -11.51
C VAL A 131 0.60 6.81 -12.88
N GLY A 132 0.90 7.60 -13.92
CA GLY A 132 0.65 7.25 -15.31
C GLY A 132 -0.71 7.73 -15.81
N ALA A 133 -1.33 6.97 -16.71
CA ALA A 133 -2.45 7.38 -17.54
C ALA A 133 -3.80 7.46 -16.78
N THR A 134 -3.94 8.45 -15.90
CA THR A 134 -5.18 8.79 -15.18
C THR A 134 -5.52 10.26 -15.41
N GLU A 135 -6.76 10.66 -15.09
CA GLU A 135 -7.16 12.08 -15.21
C GLU A 135 -6.27 12.99 -14.35
N LYS A 136 -6.02 12.60 -13.09
CA LYS A 136 -5.19 13.38 -12.16
C LYS A 136 -4.26 12.46 -11.34
N PRO A 137 -3.04 12.18 -11.81
CA PRO A 137 -2.03 11.46 -11.03
C PRO A 137 -1.79 12.15 -9.69
N ALA A 138 -1.89 11.41 -8.58
CA ALA A 138 -1.82 11.97 -7.23
C ALA A 138 -1.32 10.95 -6.20
N SER A 139 -0.84 11.47 -5.07
CA SER A 139 -0.63 10.68 -3.85
C SER A 139 -1.77 10.98 -2.90
N ILE A 140 -2.52 9.95 -2.54
CA ILE A 140 -3.74 10.07 -1.73
C ILE A 140 -3.48 9.41 -0.38
N PRO A 141 -3.83 10.07 0.73
CA PRO A 141 -3.77 9.44 2.04
C PRO A 141 -4.62 8.15 2.11
N TYR A 142 -4.05 7.07 2.65
CA TYR A 142 -4.78 5.84 2.88
C TYR A 142 -5.82 6.01 3.99
N ARG A 143 -7.01 5.44 3.78
CA ARG A 143 -8.05 5.28 4.81
C ARG A 143 -8.38 3.81 5.02
N ALA A 144 -8.88 3.47 6.20
CA ALA A 144 -9.27 2.10 6.51
C ALA A 144 -10.27 1.57 5.45
N ASN A 145 -10.04 0.34 5.00
CA ASN A 145 -10.85 -0.36 4.00
C ASN A 145 -10.90 0.31 2.62
N MET A 146 -9.91 1.15 2.27
CA MET A 146 -9.81 1.73 0.94
C MET A 146 -9.58 0.65 -0.13
N THR A 147 -10.31 0.77 -1.23
CA THR A 147 -10.26 -0.14 -2.37
C THR A 147 -9.68 0.54 -3.61
N LEU A 148 -9.37 -0.26 -4.63
CA LEU A 148 -8.96 0.23 -5.95
C LEU A 148 -10.01 1.16 -6.55
N LEU A 149 -11.30 0.86 -6.38
CA LEU A 149 -12.37 1.74 -6.84
C LEU A 149 -12.30 3.13 -6.17
N ASP A 150 -12.12 3.17 -4.85
CA ASP A 150 -12.01 4.43 -4.10
C ASP A 150 -10.84 5.30 -4.60
N ALA A 151 -9.69 4.66 -4.85
CA ALA A 151 -8.52 5.31 -5.42
C ALA A 151 -8.81 5.89 -6.80
N MET A 152 -9.47 5.14 -7.67
CA MET A 152 -9.81 5.60 -9.02
C MET A 152 -10.82 6.75 -9.01
N ILE A 153 -11.78 6.75 -8.09
CA ILE A 153 -12.71 7.87 -7.91
C ILE A 153 -11.94 9.16 -7.55
N ALA A 154 -10.99 9.06 -6.63
CA ALA A 154 -10.24 10.21 -6.15
C ALA A 154 -9.31 10.84 -7.20
N VAL A 155 -8.78 10.05 -8.16
CA VAL A 155 -8.00 10.57 -9.29
C VAL A 155 -8.84 10.91 -10.53
N GLY A 156 -10.16 10.74 -10.47
CA GLY A 156 -11.08 11.05 -11.59
C GLY A 156 -11.21 9.93 -12.64
N GLY A 157 -10.65 8.75 -12.39
CA GLY A 157 -10.71 7.61 -13.30
C GLY A 157 -9.50 7.46 -14.22
N LEU A 158 -9.68 6.64 -15.25
CA LEU A 158 -8.67 6.39 -16.29
C LEU A 158 -8.75 7.49 -17.36
N SER A 159 -7.59 7.93 -17.84
CA SER A 159 -7.53 8.82 -19.01
C SER A 159 -8.00 8.11 -20.29
N GLU A 160 -8.29 8.86 -21.35
CA GLU A 160 -8.76 8.34 -22.65
C GLU A 160 -7.82 7.27 -23.24
N TYR A 161 -6.50 7.47 -23.13
CA TYR A 161 -5.48 6.59 -23.68
C TYR A 161 -4.95 5.55 -22.69
N ALA A 162 -5.60 5.37 -21.54
CA ALA A 162 -5.11 4.47 -20.50
C ALA A 162 -5.28 2.98 -20.85
N ALA A 163 -4.21 2.21 -20.72
CA ALA A 163 -4.26 0.75 -20.75
C ALA A 163 -4.61 0.18 -19.36
N GLY A 164 -5.84 0.43 -18.88
CA GLY A 164 -6.26 0.12 -17.51
C GLY A 164 -6.16 -1.36 -17.09
N ASN A 165 -6.18 -2.31 -18.04
CA ASN A 165 -6.00 -3.74 -17.75
C ASN A 165 -4.54 -4.21 -17.78
N SER A 166 -3.64 -3.33 -18.19
CA SER A 166 -2.19 -3.51 -18.10
C SER A 166 -1.61 -2.82 -16.87
N ALA A 167 -2.47 -2.23 -16.04
CA ALA A 167 -2.06 -1.56 -14.81
C ALA A 167 -1.48 -2.55 -13.80
N ARG A 168 -0.58 -2.04 -12.97
CA ARG A 168 0.14 -2.81 -11.95
C ARG A 168 0.02 -2.13 -10.60
N LEU A 169 -0.17 -2.93 -9.57
CA LEU A 169 -0.03 -2.53 -8.18
C LEU A 169 1.30 -3.06 -7.67
N VAL A 170 2.11 -2.16 -7.16
CA VAL A 170 3.37 -2.45 -6.51
C VAL A 170 3.16 -2.29 -5.02
N ARG A 171 3.39 -3.38 -4.28
CA ARG A 171 3.29 -3.40 -2.82
C ARG A 171 4.65 -3.73 -2.21
N ASN A 172 5.06 -2.95 -1.23
CA ASN A 172 6.26 -3.23 -0.47
C ASN A 172 5.88 -3.86 0.87
N ASP A 173 6.35 -5.08 1.12
CA ASP A 173 6.18 -5.73 2.41
C ASP A 173 7.09 -5.05 3.45
N ARG A 174 6.48 -4.51 4.51
CA ARG A 174 7.18 -3.76 5.56
C ARG A 174 8.12 -4.62 6.40
N TYR A 175 7.92 -5.93 6.45
CA TYR A 175 8.71 -6.86 7.26
C TYR A 175 9.86 -7.46 6.46
N SER A 176 9.59 -7.88 5.21
CA SER A 176 10.60 -8.50 4.36
C SER A 176 11.36 -7.50 3.49
N GLY A 177 10.84 -6.28 3.30
CA GLY A 177 11.35 -5.29 2.34
C GLY A 177 11.21 -5.73 0.89
N GLN A 178 10.48 -6.83 0.64
CA GLN A 178 10.32 -7.37 -0.70
C GLN A 178 9.18 -6.66 -1.42
N GLN A 179 9.48 -6.22 -2.64
CA GLN A 179 8.50 -5.63 -3.53
C GLN A 179 7.78 -6.74 -4.31
N THR A 180 6.45 -6.75 -4.23
CA THR A 180 5.59 -7.65 -5.00
C THR A 180 4.75 -6.85 -5.98
N GLU A 181 4.63 -7.35 -7.21
CA GLU A 181 3.82 -6.74 -8.25
C GLU A 181 2.57 -7.57 -8.53
N PHE A 182 1.43 -6.91 -8.57
CA PHE A 182 0.12 -7.49 -8.87
C PHE A 182 -0.46 -6.86 -10.12
N ARG A 183 -1.06 -7.66 -11.00
CA ARG A 183 -1.77 -7.12 -12.17
C ARG A 183 -3.14 -6.63 -11.75
N LEU A 184 -3.52 -5.45 -12.23
CA LEU A 184 -4.84 -4.87 -12.01
C LEU A 184 -5.64 -4.84 -13.31
N LYS A 185 -6.94 -5.08 -13.18
CA LYS A 185 -7.91 -5.02 -14.29
C LYS A 185 -8.83 -3.82 -14.13
N ILE A 186 -8.24 -2.62 -14.11
CA ILE A 186 -8.97 -1.38 -13.81
C ILE A 186 -10.01 -1.09 -14.90
N GLY A 187 -9.68 -1.41 -16.16
CA GLY A 187 -10.63 -1.26 -17.27
C GLY A 187 -11.87 -2.13 -17.10
N ASP A 188 -11.70 -3.35 -16.58
CA ASP A 188 -12.81 -4.28 -16.35
C ASP A 188 -13.71 -3.80 -15.21
N LEU A 189 -13.09 -3.29 -14.15
CA LEU A 189 -13.81 -2.70 -13.02
C LEU A 189 -14.64 -1.49 -13.45
N LEU A 190 -14.04 -0.53 -14.15
CA LEU A 190 -14.67 0.77 -14.42
C LEU A 190 -15.56 0.77 -15.67
N LYS A 191 -15.16 0.08 -16.75
CA LYS A 191 -15.88 0.10 -18.03
C LYS A 191 -16.87 -1.05 -18.16
N ARG A 192 -16.54 -2.22 -17.61
CA ARG A 192 -17.36 -3.45 -17.73
C ARG A 192 -18.17 -3.76 -16.48
N GLY A 193 -17.92 -3.06 -15.37
CA GLY A 193 -18.59 -3.30 -14.09
C GLY A 193 -18.20 -4.63 -13.44
N ASP A 194 -17.03 -5.20 -13.78
CA ASP A 194 -16.56 -6.44 -13.16
C ASP A 194 -16.11 -6.17 -11.72
N THR A 195 -16.98 -6.48 -10.78
CA THR A 195 -16.76 -6.29 -9.35
C THR A 195 -15.59 -7.14 -8.84
N ASN A 196 -15.28 -8.25 -9.51
CA ASN A 196 -14.19 -9.15 -9.13
C ASN A 196 -12.80 -8.55 -9.34
N ALA A 197 -12.70 -7.51 -10.17
CA ALA A 197 -11.48 -6.78 -10.43
C ALA A 197 -11.16 -5.73 -9.34
N ASN A 198 -12.10 -5.47 -8.41
CA ASN A 198 -11.82 -4.60 -7.26
C ASN A 198 -10.93 -5.32 -6.25
N VAL A 199 -9.98 -4.59 -5.67
CA VAL A 199 -9.00 -5.14 -4.71
C VAL A 199 -8.83 -4.19 -3.54
N LYS A 200 -8.45 -4.72 -2.37
CA LYS A 200 -8.16 -3.93 -1.18
C LYS A 200 -6.76 -3.35 -1.31
N LEU A 201 -6.65 -2.05 -1.06
CA LEU A 201 -5.36 -1.36 -1.02
C LEU A 201 -4.78 -1.42 0.38
N GLU A 202 -3.45 -1.36 0.43
CA GLU A 202 -2.67 -1.30 1.65
C GLU A 202 -1.83 -0.03 1.67
N PRO A 203 -1.55 0.53 2.86
CA PRO A 203 -0.81 1.77 2.95
C PRO A 203 0.62 1.58 2.39
N GLY A 204 0.98 2.43 1.42
CA GLY A 204 2.25 2.37 0.67
C GLY A 204 2.13 1.75 -0.73
N ASP A 205 0.94 1.28 -1.14
CA ASP A 205 0.74 0.76 -2.49
C ASP A 205 1.00 1.83 -3.57
N VAL A 206 1.65 1.42 -4.65
CA VAL A 206 1.88 2.25 -5.85
C VAL A 206 1.16 1.63 -7.04
N ILE A 207 0.21 2.36 -7.59
CA ILE A 207 -0.58 1.98 -8.77
C ILE A 207 0.04 2.66 -9.98
N ILE A 208 0.52 1.86 -10.93
CA ILE A 208 1.14 2.31 -12.17
C ILE A 208 0.21 1.94 -13.32
N ILE A 209 -0.25 2.95 -14.06
CA ILE A 209 -1.20 2.79 -15.16
C ILE A 209 -0.49 3.19 -16.45
N PRO A 210 -0.13 2.23 -17.33
CA PRO A 210 0.53 2.55 -18.58
C PRO A 210 -0.44 3.18 -19.58
N GLU A 211 0.10 3.92 -20.53
CA GLU A 211 -0.61 4.33 -21.73
C GLU A 211 -0.75 3.14 -22.69
N SER A 212 -1.80 3.16 -23.50
CA SER A 212 -2.00 2.19 -24.56
C SER A 212 -0.99 2.45 -25.68
N THR A 213 -0.16 1.45 -25.97
CA THR A 213 0.69 1.45 -27.16
C THR A 213 -0.19 1.13 -28.36
N PHE A 214 -0.59 2.17 -29.11
CA PHE A 214 -1.22 2.03 -30.42
C PHE A 214 -0.19 2.29 -31.51
#